data_AF-A0A0C2G393-F1
#
_entry.id   AF-A0A0C2G393-F1
#
_cell.length_a   1.000
_cell.length_b   1.000
_cell.length_c   1.000
_cell.angle_alpha   90.00
_cell.angle_beta   90.00
_cell.angle_gamma   90.00
#
_symmetry.space_group_name_H-M   'P 1'
#
loop_
_entity.id
_entity.type
_entity.pdbx_description
1 polymer ?
#
loop_
_entity_poly.entity_id
_entity_poly.type
_entity_poly.pdbx_seq_one_letter_code
_entity_poly.pdbx_strand_id
1 'polypeptide(L)'
;HLKLEYSGKWGDTIEGVRQLSAAFYIEIGKYLKEKHDLIAVPTMDQLFVVKDGVVFKLVLVLDKILKMLEQRVAEVRASGATRIETSAEGQRLSAWRKQSV
;
A
#
# COMPACT_ATOMS: atom_id res chain seq x y z
N HIS A 1 -2.95 -7.34 -8.00
CA HIS A 1 -2.40 -5.99 -7.71
C HIS A 1 -2.95 -4.97 -8.70
N LEU A 2 -3.06 -3.72 -8.28
CA LEU A 2 -3.53 -2.59 -9.07
C LEU A 2 -2.40 -1.57 -9.23
N LYS A 3 -2.13 -1.14 -10.45
CA LYS A 3 -1.21 -0.03 -10.74
C LYS A 3 -2.02 1.15 -11.24
N LEU A 4 -1.78 2.31 -10.67
CA LEU A 4 -2.37 3.56 -11.10
C LEU A 4 -1.36 4.30 -11.98
N GLU A 5 -1.86 5.24 -12.77
CA GLU A 5 -0.99 6.16 -13.50
C GLU A 5 -0.10 6.96 -12.54
N TYR A 6 1.03 7.41 -13.07
CA TYR A 6 1.94 8.23 -12.30
C TYR A 6 1.25 9.52 -11.85
N SER A 7 1.37 9.84 -10.56
CA SER A 7 0.86 11.08 -9.98
C SER A 7 1.83 11.57 -8.92
N GLY A 8 2.03 12.89 -8.85
CA GLY A 8 2.81 13.51 -7.76
C GLY A 8 2.02 13.66 -6.46
N LYS A 9 0.69 13.48 -6.49
CA LYS A 9 -0.25 13.89 -5.43
C LYS A 9 -0.46 12.84 -4.32
N TRP A 10 0.44 11.87 -4.18
CA TRP A 10 0.31 10.77 -3.22
C TRP A 10 0.57 11.13 -1.74
N GLY A 11 0.89 12.40 -1.45
CA GLY A 11 1.36 12.83 -0.13
C GLY A 11 2.84 12.54 0.08
N ASP A 12 3.45 13.22 1.06
CA ASP A 12 4.91 13.21 1.27
C ASP A 12 5.34 12.44 2.52
N THR A 13 4.38 11.75 3.17
CA THR A 13 4.64 10.83 4.27
C THR A 13 4.06 9.46 3.97
N ILE A 14 4.67 8.39 4.49
CA ILE A 14 4.19 7.01 4.29
C ILE A 14 2.72 6.88 4.73
N GLU A 15 2.37 7.47 5.87
CA GLU A 15 1.01 7.43 6.39
C GLU A 15 0.04 8.22 5.51
N GLY A 16 0.46 9.38 4.97
CA GLY A 16 -0.35 10.11 3.99
C GLY A 16 -0.64 9.29 2.73
N VAL A 17 0.35 8.54 2.24
CA VAL A 17 0.14 7.64 1.09
C VAL A 17 -0.80 6.49 1.46
N ARG A 18 -0.70 5.91 2.67
CA ARG A 18 -1.61 4.85 3.14
C ARG A 18 -3.05 5.34 3.28
N GLN A 19 -3.26 6.53 3.85
CA GLN A 19 -4.59 7.14 3.96
C GLN A 19 -5.20 7.41 2.59
N LEU A 20 -4.41 7.92 1.64
CA LEU A 20 -4.89 8.13 0.27
C LEU A 20 -5.21 6.80 -0.42
N SER A 21 -4.38 5.77 -0.21
CA SER A 21 -4.65 4.41 -0.71
C SER A 21 -5.96 3.85 -0.16
N ALA A 22 -6.22 4.03 1.14
CA ALA A 22 -7.48 3.67 1.78
C ALA A 22 -8.68 4.40 1.17
N ALA A 23 -8.55 5.71 0.88
CA ALA A 23 -9.59 6.47 0.19
C ALA A 23 -9.89 5.90 -1.21
N PHE A 24 -8.86 5.51 -1.98
CA PHE A 24 -9.07 4.81 -3.25
C PHE A 24 -9.81 3.47 -3.07
N TYR A 25 -9.45 2.66 -2.07
CA TYR A 25 -10.15 1.40 -1.80
C TYR A 25 -11.62 1.63 -1.45
N ILE A 26 -11.94 2.67 -0.68
CA ILE A 26 -13.32 3.05 -0.36
C ILE A 26 -14.09 3.40 -1.63
N GLU A 27 -13.55 4.26 -2.49
CA GLU A 27 -14.22 4.68 -3.71
C GLU A 27 -14.40 3.53 -4.72
N ILE A 28 -13.40 2.66 -4.88
CA ILE A 28 -13.52 1.44 -5.69
C ILE A 28 -14.61 0.53 -5.10
N GLY A 29 -14.62 0.34 -3.78
CA GLY A 29 -15.61 -0.50 -3.09
C GLY A 29 -17.04 0.01 -3.29
N LYS A 30 -17.26 1.33 -3.16
CA LYS A 30 -18.55 1.97 -3.46
C LYS A 30 -18.97 1.71 -4.90
N TYR A 31 -18.07 1.95 -5.87
CA TYR A 31 -18.35 1.73 -7.28
C TYR A 31 -18.76 0.27 -7.57
N LEU A 32 -18.03 -0.71 -7.02
CA LEU A 32 -18.33 -2.13 -7.19
C LEU A 32 -19.69 -2.52 -6.58
N LYS A 33 -20.03 -1.93 -5.43
CA LYS A 33 -21.34 -2.14 -4.82
C LYS A 33 -22.47 -1.53 -5.65
N GLU A 34 -22.30 -0.29 -6.11
CA GLU A 34 -23.34 0.44 -6.85
C GLU A 34 -23.57 -0.10 -8.27
N LYS A 35 -22.51 -0.48 -8.98
CA LYS A 35 -22.59 -0.89 -10.40
C LYS A 35 -22.73 -2.38 -10.62
N HIS A 36 -22.27 -3.20 -9.67
CA HIS A 36 -22.19 -4.64 -9.83
C HIS A 36 -22.78 -5.43 -8.65
N ASP A 37 -23.34 -4.74 -7.65
CA ASP A 37 -23.88 -5.33 -6.41
C ASP A 37 -22.91 -6.27 -5.66
N LEU A 38 -21.61 -6.07 -5.85
CA LEU A 38 -20.59 -6.89 -5.20
C LEU A 38 -20.40 -6.49 -3.74
N ILE A 39 -20.07 -7.46 -2.89
CA ILE A 39 -19.63 -7.19 -1.53
C ILE A 39 -18.16 -6.76 -1.61
N ALA A 40 -17.89 -5.52 -1.23
CA ALA A 40 -16.56 -4.94 -1.24
C ALA A 40 -16.24 -4.37 0.15
N VAL A 41 -15.15 -4.83 0.77
CA VAL A 41 -14.72 -4.47 2.13
C VAL A 41 -13.35 -3.80 2.06
N PRO A 42 -13.29 -2.45 2.04
CA PRO A 42 -12.04 -1.73 2.07
C PRO A 42 -11.40 -1.77 3.46
N THR A 43 -10.08 -1.73 3.51
CA THR A 43 -9.26 -1.58 4.73
C THR A 43 -8.16 -0.55 4.46
N MET A 44 -7.30 -0.28 5.45
CA MET A 44 -6.19 0.67 5.27
C MET A 44 -5.23 0.29 4.15
N ASP A 45 -4.93 -1.00 4.00
CA ASP A 45 -3.83 -1.45 3.12
C ASP A 45 -4.32 -2.23 1.89
N GLN A 46 -5.61 -2.61 1.85
CA GLN A 46 -6.17 -3.50 0.82
C GLN A 46 -7.69 -3.39 0.70
N LEU A 47 -8.23 -3.88 -0.42
CA LEU A 47 -9.66 -4.04 -0.68
C LEU A 47 -10.00 -5.52 -0.92
N PHE A 48 -10.97 -6.04 -0.19
CA PHE A 48 -11.53 -7.37 -0.46
C PHE A 48 -12.80 -7.28 -1.27
N VAL A 49 -12.96 -8.13 -2.28
CA VAL A 49 -14.17 -8.20 -3.11
C VAL A 49 -14.63 -9.64 -3.20
N VAL A 50 -15.90 -9.90 -2.91
CA VAL A 50 -16.52 -11.22 -3.05
C VAL A 50 -17.27 -11.28 -4.37
N LYS A 51 -16.96 -12.27 -5.19
CA LYS A 51 -17.68 -12.57 -6.43
C LYS A 51 -17.79 -14.09 -6.60
N ASP A 52 -19.01 -14.58 -6.75
CA ASP A 52 -19.31 -16.01 -6.98
C ASP A 52 -18.67 -16.95 -5.93
N GLY A 53 -18.68 -16.53 -4.66
CA GLY A 53 -18.09 -17.29 -3.55
C GLY A 53 -16.56 -17.21 -3.45
N VAL A 54 -15.90 -16.49 -4.37
CA VAL A 54 -14.45 -16.27 -4.37
C VAL A 54 -14.12 -14.90 -3.80
N VAL A 55 -13.12 -14.84 -2.92
CA VAL A 55 -12.62 -13.59 -2.33
C VAL A 55 -11.36 -13.14 -3.07
N PHE A 56 -11.45 -11.98 -3.71
CA PHE A 56 -10.32 -11.31 -4.35
C PHE A 56 -9.72 -10.27 -3.41
N LYS A 57 -8.39 -10.27 -3.29
CA LYS A 57 -7.63 -9.24 -2.57
C LYS A 57 -6.99 -8.28 -3.56
N LEU A 58 -7.38 -7.02 -3.51
CA LEU A 58 -6.84 -5.95 -4.34
C LEU A 58 -5.90 -5.08 -3.49
N VAL A 59 -4.72 -4.81 -4.03
CA VAL A 59 -3.66 -4.02 -3.39
C VAL A 59 -3.09 -3.05 -4.42
N LEU A 60 -3.03 -1.77 -4.07
CA LEU A 60 -2.36 -0.73 -4.84
C LEU A 60 -0.85 -0.88 -4.75
N VAL A 61 -0.19 -0.89 -5.90
CA VAL A 61 1.27 -0.89 -5.99
C VAL A 61 1.71 0.52 -6.36
N LEU A 62 2.39 1.18 -5.42
CA LEU A 62 2.83 2.56 -5.53
C LEU A 62 4.35 2.64 -5.42
N ASP A 63 5.04 2.92 -6.52
CA ASP A 63 6.50 3.03 -6.56
C ASP A 63 7.04 4.13 -5.62
N LYS A 64 6.22 5.17 -5.34
CA LYS A 64 6.58 6.24 -4.39
C LYS A 64 6.82 5.68 -2.97
N ILE A 65 6.01 4.74 -2.50
CA ILE A 65 6.18 4.14 -1.17
C ILE A 65 7.50 3.38 -1.08
N LEU A 66 7.82 2.58 -2.11
CA LEU A 66 9.06 1.83 -2.15
C LEU A 66 10.27 2.78 -2.04
N LYS A 67 10.30 3.84 -2.86
CA LYS A 67 11.37 4.85 -2.84
C LYS A 67 11.48 5.54 -1.47
N MET A 68 10.35 5.89 -0.85
CA MET A 68 10.35 6.51 0.48
C MET A 68 10.87 5.56 1.58
N LEU A 69 10.50 4.29 1.54
CA LEU A 69 11.00 3.28 2.47
C LEU A 69 12.51 3.05 2.29
N GLU A 70 12.98 2.97 1.04
CA GLU A 70 14.42 2.82 0.74
C GLU A 70 15.23 4.03 1.22
N GLN A 71 14.73 5.24 1.01
CA GLN A 71 15.37 6.46 1.50
C GLN A 71 15.48 6.45 3.04
N ARG A 72 14.39 6.10 3.74
CA ARG A 72 14.38 6.08 5.21
C ARG A 72 15.32 5.02 5.78
N VAL A 73 15.45 3.88 5.11
CA VAL A 73 16.45 2.85 5.45
C VAL A 73 17.88 3.37 5.23
N ALA A 74 18.13 4.11 4.16
CA ALA A 74 19.44 4.71 3.90
C ALA A 74 19.81 5.77 4.96
N GLU A 75 18.85 6.59 5.39
CA GLU A 75 19.02 7.58 6.47
C GLU A 75 19.38 6.90 7.80
N VAL A 76 18.71 5.82 8.17
CA VAL A 76 19.02 5.02 9.38
C VAL A 76 20.42 4.37 9.29
N ARG A 77 20.85 3.98 8.08
CA ARG A 77 22.21 3.45 7.87
C ARG A 77 23.27 4.54 8.05
N ALA A 78 23.00 5.73 7.53
CA ALA A 78 23.90 6.87 7.66
C ALA A 78 24.08 7.34 9.11
N SER A 79 23.07 7.14 9.98
CA SER A 79 23.17 7.46 11.41
C SER A 79 23.97 6.44 12.24
N GLY A 80 24.57 5.42 11.61
CA GLY A 80 25.48 4.48 12.27
C GLY A 80 24.82 3.19 12.78
N ALA A 81 23.57 2.92 12.40
CA ALA A 81 22.91 1.67 12.77
C ALA A 81 23.57 0.46 12.09
N THR A 82 24.10 -0.46 12.91
CA THR A 82 24.81 -1.66 12.44
C THR A 82 23.90 -2.83 12.05
N ARG A 83 22.61 -2.81 12.46
CA ARG A 83 21.64 -3.89 12.16
C ARG A 83 20.34 -3.33 11.57
N ILE A 84 20.40 -2.95 10.30
CA ILE A 84 19.28 -2.38 9.55
C ILE A 84 18.11 -3.36 9.43
N GLU A 85 18.38 -4.65 9.24
CA GLU A 85 17.34 -5.67 9.08
C GLU A 85 16.47 -5.84 10.33
N THR A 86 17.03 -5.59 11.52
CA THR A 86 16.29 -5.61 12.79
C THR A 86 15.66 -4.27 13.14
N SER A 87 15.97 -3.21 12.41
CA SER A 87 15.37 -1.89 12.64
C SER A 87 13.92 -1.88 12.15
N ALA A 88 13.10 -1.02 12.75
CA ALA A 88 11.69 -0.86 12.35
C ALA A 88 11.55 -0.49 10.86
N GLU A 89 12.44 0.35 10.33
CA GLU A 89 12.39 0.77 8.91
C GLU A 89 12.84 -0.35 7.97
N GLY A 90 13.85 -1.14 8.35
CA GLY A 90 14.27 -2.33 7.59
C GLY A 90 13.16 -3.38 7.52
N GLN A 91 12.50 -3.67 8.65
CA GLN A 91 11.37 -4.59 8.70
C GLN A 91 10.20 -4.11 7.83
N ARG A 92 9.90 -2.81 7.82
CA ARG A 92 8.86 -2.21 6.95
C ARG A 92 9.19 -2.37 5.47
N LEU A 93 10.43 -2.09 5.06
CA LEU A 93 10.86 -2.26 3.67
C LEU A 93 10.78 -3.74 3.24
N SER A 94 11.24 -4.66 4.09
CA SER A 94 11.15 -6.10 3.82
C SER A 94 9.69 -6.58 3.72
N ALA A 95 8.81 -6.11 4.59
CA ALA A 95 7.38 -6.43 4.53
C ALA A 95 6.73 -5.91 3.24
N TRP A 96 7.06 -4.67 2.83
CA TRP A 96 6.56 -4.08 1.59
C TRP A 96 7.00 -4.87 0.35
N ARG A 97 8.28 -5.26 0.29
CA ARG A 97 8.80 -6.09 -0.81
C ARG A 97 8.09 -7.44 -0.89
N LYS A 98 7.77 -8.08 0.24
CA LYS A 98 7.01 -9.33 0.26
C LYS A 98 5.55 -9.17 -0.21
N GLN A 99 4.93 -8.01 0.00
CA GLN A 99 3.56 -7.73 -0.48
C GLN A 99 3.48 -7.33 -1.96
N SER A 100 4.60 -6.83 -2.51
CA SER A 100 4.67 -6.30 -3.88
C SER A 100 5.11 -7.33 -4.94
N VAL A 101 5.54 -8.52 -4.51
CA VAL A 101 5.83 -9.70 -5.35
C VAL A 101 4.59 -10.61 -5.38
#